data_AF-A0A957GIL1-F1
#
_entry.id   AF-A0A957GIL1-F1
#
_cell.length_a   1.000
_cell.length_b   1.000
_cell.length_c   1.000
_cell.angle_alpha   90.00
_cell.angle_beta   90.00
_cell.angle_gamma   90.00
#
_symmetry.space_group_name_H-M   'P 1'
#
loop_
_entity.id
_entity.type
_entity.pdbx_description
1 polymer ?
#
loop_
_entity_poly.entity_id
_entity_poly.type
_entity_poly.pdbx_seq_one_letter_code
_entity_poly.pdbx_strand_id
1 'polypeptide(L)' 'MIRSCSVEPEKRHTFLLRFWYEPESGCWRVYLQEAATQQERVFANFPELVAYLAQRLGGVLDELVP' A
#
# COMPACT_ATOMS: atom_id res chain seq x y z
N MET A 1 14.69 -35.56 13.96
CA MET A 1 15.21 -34.57 13.00
C MET A 1 14.06 -33.60 12.71
N ILE A 2 13.98 -32.50 13.45
CA ILE A 2 12.87 -31.53 13.32
C ILE A 2 13.25 -30.57 12.19
N ARG A 3 12.47 -30.56 11.11
CA ARG A 3 12.62 -29.57 10.03
C ARG A 3 12.11 -28.24 10.58
N SER A 4 13.02 -27.35 10.93
CA SER A 4 12.71 -25.97 11.23
C SER A 4 12.16 -25.34 9.94
N CYS A 5 10.85 -25.11 9.88
CA CYS A 5 10.26 -24.25 8.87
C CYS A 5 10.81 -22.84 9.11
N SER A 6 11.82 -22.45 8.34
CA SER A 6 12.24 -21.06 8.22
C SER A 6 11.11 -20.30 7.54
N VAL A 7 10.21 -19.75 8.36
CA VAL A 7 9.24 -18.75 7.91
C VAL A 7 10.08 -17.54 7.50
N GLU A 8 10.30 -17.37 6.20
CA GLU A 8 10.83 -16.10 5.70
C GLU A 8 9.90 -15.00 6.20
N PRO A 9 10.42 -13.93 6.82
CA PRO A 9 9.58 -12.87 7.33
C PRO A 9 8.80 -12.29 6.15
N GLU A 10 7.49 -12.52 6.12
CA GLU A 10 6.58 -11.85 5.21
C GLU A 10 6.96 -10.37 5.20
N LYS A 11 7.23 -9.80 4.01
CA LYS A 11 7.60 -8.39 3.86
C LYS A 11 6.43 -7.55 4.37
N ARG A 12 6.47 -7.17 5.65
CA ARG A 12 5.44 -6.34 6.28
C ARG A 12 5.57 -4.93 5.75
N HIS A 13 4.59 -4.50 4.97
CA HIS A 13 4.46 -3.12 4.53
C HIS A 13 3.58 -2.34 5.51
N THR A 14 4.18 -1.34 6.18
CA THR A 14 3.46 -0.44 7.09
C THR A 14 3.29 0.91 6.43
N PHE A 15 2.06 1.40 6.41
CA PHE A 15 1.73 2.70 5.82
C PHE A 15 1.05 3.60 6.84
N LEU A 16 1.41 4.89 6.83
CA LEU A 16 0.63 5.95 7.45
C LEU A 16 -0.35 6.51 6.42
N LEU A 17 -1.63 6.56 6.80
CA LEU A 17 -2.72 7.05 5.96
C LEU A 17 -3.36 8.28 6.61
N ARG A 18 -3.56 9.32 5.82
CA ARG A 18 -4.33 10.50 6.24
C ARG A 18 -5.36 10.86 5.18
N PHE A 19 -6.60 11.05 5.62
CA PHE A 19 -7.72 11.47 4.79
C PHE A 19 -8.16 12.88 5.19
N TRP A 20 -8.41 13.74 4.23
CA TRP A 20 -9.04 15.04 4.47
C TRP A 20 -9.87 15.46 3.27
N TYR A 21 -10.95 16.19 3.53
CA TYR A 21 -11.73 16.84 2.48
C TYR A 21 -11.09 18.19 2.16
N GLU A 22 -10.88 18.47 0.88
CA GLU A 22 -10.32 19.73 0.39
C GLU A 22 -11.46 20.57 -0.23
N PRO A 23 -11.97 21.60 0.48
CA PRO A 23 -13.17 22.32 0.05
C PRO A 23 -13.01 23.06 -1.27
N GLU A 24 -11.82 23.59 -1.54
CA GLU A 24 -11.49 24.34 -2.76
C GLU A 24 -11.60 23.46 -4.01
N SER A 25 -11.18 22.20 -3.89
CA SER A 25 -11.21 21.21 -4.97
C SER A 25 -12.49 20.37 -4.99
N GLY A 26 -13.31 20.47 -3.93
CA GLY A 26 -14.53 19.66 -3.78
C GLY A 26 -14.27 18.16 -3.71
N CYS A 27 -13.10 17.71 -3.25
CA CYS A 27 -12.72 16.29 -3.28
C CYS A 27 -12.04 15.80 -1.99
N TRP A 28 -12.07 14.48 -1.78
CA TRP A 28 -11.34 13.82 -0.70
C TRP A 28 -9.91 13.53 -1.12
N ARG A 29 -8.94 14.11 -0.42
CA ARG A 29 -7.53 13.81 -0.60
C ARG A 29 -7.10 12.67 0.31
N VAL A 30 -6.13 11.91 -0.17
CA VAL A 30 -5.52 10.83 0.61
C VAL A 30 -4.01 10.96 0.54
N TYR A 31 -3.37 11.03 1.70
CA TYR A 31 -1.93 10.97 1.84
C TYR A 31 -1.53 9.58 2.31
N LEU A 32 -0.47 9.08 1.69
CA LEU A 32 0.16 7.81 1.99
C LEU A 32 1.64 8.05 2.24
N GLN A 33 2.15 7.52 3.35
CA GLN A 33 3.58 7.42 3.60
C GLN A 33 3.93 5.98 3.96
N GLU A 34 4.95 5.42 3.32
CA GLU A 34 5.49 4.11 3.70
C GLU A 34 6.52 4.27 4.83
N ALA A 35 6.33 3.57 5.94
CA ALA A 35 7.16 3.73 7.13
C ALA A 35 8.62 3.32 6.89
N ALA A 36 8.85 2.28 6.08
CA ALA A 36 10.18 1.73 5.83
C ALA A 36 11.04 2.64 4.94
N THR A 37 10.45 3.22 3.90
CA THR A 37 11.17 4.01 2.89
C THR A 37 11.01 5.51 3.09
N GLN A 38 10.10 5.93 3.98
CA GLN A 38 9.64 7.32 4.13
C GLN A 38 9.11 7.91 2.81
N GLN A 39 8.75 7.08 1.83
CA GLN A 39 8.20 7.54 0.57
C GLN A 39 6.78 8.07 0.77
N GLU A 40 6.52 9.25 0.24
CA GLU A 40 5.24 9.94 0.39
C GLU A 40 4.53 10.11 -0.96
N ARG A 41 3.20 10.03 -0.94
CA ARG A 41 2.35 10.29 -2.11
C ARG A 41 0.98 10.81 -1.68
N VAL A 42 0.42 11.71 -2.49
CA VAL A 42 -0.95 12.23 -2.33
C VAL A 42 -1.79 11.77 -3.52
N PHE A 43 -3.03 11.37 -3.25
CA PHE A 43 -4.01 10.92 -4.23
C PHE A 43 -5.23 11.84 -4.21
N ALA A 44 -5.90 11.97 -5.36
CA ALA A 44 -7.07 12.82 -5.50
C ALA A 44 -8.37 12.17 -4.97
N ASN A 45 -8.33 10.87 -4.69
CA ASN A 45 -9.44 10.10 -4.14
C ASN A 45 -8.96 8.72 -3.62
N PHE A 46 -9.86 8.01 -2.92
CA PHE A 46 -9.59 6.67 -2.39
C PHE A 46 -9.39 5.58 -3.47
N PRO A 47 -10.18 5.53 -4.57
CA PRO A 47 -9.93 4.57 -5.65
C PRO A 47 -8.51 4.60 -6.23
N GLU A 48 -7.93 5.79 -6.43
CA GLU A 48 -6.54 5.94 -6.89
C GLU A 48 -5.53 5.35 -5.91
N LEU A 49 -5.73 5.55 -4.60
CA LEU A 49 -4.90 4.92 -3.56
C LEU A 49 -4.96 3.39 -3.67
N VAL A 50 -6.17 2.83 -3.80
CA VAL A 50 -6.37 1.37 -3.86
C VAL A 50 -5.69 0.78 -5.10
N ALA A 51 -5.85 1.41 -6.27
CA ALA A 51 -5.19 0.97 -7.50
C ALA A 51 -3.67 0.99 -7.35
N TYR A 52 -3.12 2.05 -6.74
CA TYR A 52 -1.69 2.15 -6.46
C TYR A 52 -1.20 1.06 -5.50
N LEU A 53 -1.91 0.82 -4.40
CA LEU A 53 -1.55 -0.23 -3.44
C LEU A 53 -1.66 -1.62 -4.08
N ALA A 54 -2.68 -1.86 -4.91
CA ALA A 54 -2.84 -3.10 -5.65
C ALA A 54 -1.70 -3.33 -6.64
N GLN A 55 -1.20 -2.31 -7.34
CA GLN A 55 -0.03 -2.46 -8.21
C GLN A 55 1.26 -2.69 -7.40
N ARG A 56 1.45 -1.95 -6.30
CA ARG A 56 2.68 -1.98 -5.50
C ARG A 56 2.82 -3.24 -4.66
N LEU A 57 1.70 -3.75 -4.13
CA LEU A 57 1.65 -4.94 -3.28
C LEU A 57 1.22 -6.19 -4.04
N GLY A 58 0.42 -6.01 -5.11
CA GLY A 58 -0.13 -7.07 -5.94
C GLY A 58 0.70 -7.43 -7.16
N GLY A 59 1.94 -6.96 -7.29
CA GLY A 59 2.97 -7.60 -8.13
C GLY A 59 3.29 -9.06 -7.73
N VAL A 60 2.54 -9.62 -6.77
CA VAL A 60 2.52 -11.04 -6.36
C VAL A 60 1.31 -11.80 -6.94
N LEU A 61 0.32 -11.12 -7.55
CA LEU A 61 -0.86 -11.78 -8.13
C LEU A 61 -0.61 -12.40 -9.52
N ASP A 62 0.47 -12.01 -10.21
CA ASP A 62 0.87 -12.61 -11.49
C ASP A 62 1.51 -14.02 -11.33
N GLU A 63 1.82 -14.47 -10.12
CA GLU A 63 2.30 -15.85 -9.86
C GLU A 63 1.16 -16.84 -9.54
N LEU A 64 -0.10 -16.39 -9.53
CA LEU A 64 -1.26 -17.22 -9.16
C LEU A 64 -2.28 -17.43 -10.29
N VAL A 65 -1.92 -17.12 -11.54
CA VAL A 65 -2.66 -17.58 -12.72
C VAL A 65 -1.75 -18.55 -13.51
N PRO A 66 -2.08 -19.85 -13.57
CA PRO A 66 -1.31 -20.84 -14.34
C PRO A 66 -1.40 -20.62 -15.86
#